data_AF-E3LIY6-F1
#
_entry.id   AF-E3LIY6-F1
#
_cell.length_a   1.000
_cell.length_b   1.000
_cell.length_c   1.000
_cell.angle_alpha   90.00
_cell.angle_beta   90.00
_cell.angle_gamma   90.00
#
_symmetry.space_group_name_H-M   'P 1'
#
loop_
_entity.id
_entity.type
_entity.pdbx_description
1 polymer ?
#
loop_
_entity_poly.entity_id
_entity_poly.type
_entity_poly.pdbx_seq_one_letter_code
_entity_poly.pdbx_strand_id
1 'polypeptide(L)'
;MPIKLTLIESFDTPLDVPREKLHIEQIPDRKMYLSSNLAASSRLGNHLFELSALLSVSRKLNRIPTFFIQNRHYDQTLMDTDFLIPGLLDHFLIINQSIPDSITHVEFSMKCCTWDNPERLKNYTDQYLHIKGTHFQSWKYFPRMRHELIEYLKTPVNNFTDLPKSNDDNFITCVHIRRTDFVGSGFFVPDETFILEAMKFVKIEGTVICSMSGLIFISEKRDQNMLTVLFGDDIPYIESLLNQTFTVDEGAEKVYSSSISTNQLFYLFQNISSEFFISHNNPSDSILYSSSNCDVVLFTAPHSTFGWWLGFLSKGGQVYYTDIKFVDDNSISSGMFDQDDYYPPHWIPIKHNSFDNKTLIESLK
;
A
#
# COMPACT_ATOMS: atom_id res chain seq x y z
N MET A 1 -12.55 -34.83 37.56
CA MET A 1 -11.07 -34.73 37.46
C MET A 1 -10.76 -33.80 36.29
N PRO A 2 -10.32 -32.56 36.52
CA PRO A 2 -9.92 -31.68 35.43
C PRO A 2 -8.44 -31.92 35.09
N ILE A 3 -8.16 -32.01 33.80
CA ILE A 3 -6.81 -32.16 33.25
C ILE A 3 -6.12 -30.80 33.30
N LYS A 4 -4.93 -30.78 33.90
CA LYS A 4 -4.01 -29.63 33.99
C LYS A 4 -3.69 -29.08 32.59
N LEU A 5 -3.94 -27.80 32.37
CA LEU A 5 -3.22 -27.00 31.37
C LEU A 5 -1.81 -26.74 31.93
N THR A 6 -0.80 -27.27 31.25
CA THR A 6 0.60 -26.88 31.49
C THR A 6 0.87 -25.61 30.69
N LEU A 7 1.15 -24.53 31.41
CA LEU A 7 1.77 -23.31 30.88
C LEU A 7 3.13 -23.68 30.29
N ILE A 8 3.36 -23.34 29.02
CA ILE A 8 4.70 -23.25 28.45
C ILE A 8 5.15 -21.81 28.63
N GLU A 9 6.25 -21.65 29.35
CA GLU A 9 6.90 -20.41 29.72
C GLU A 9 7.51 -19.72 28.49
N SER A 10 7.34 -18.40 28.47
CA SER A 10 8.23 -17.34 27.97
C SER A 10 9.26 -17.71 26.89
N PHE A 11 9.03 -17.19 25.67
CA PHE A 11 10.12 -16.71 24.84
C PHE A 11 10.28 -15.21 25.10
N ASP A 12 11.44 -14.84 25.65
CA ASP A 12 11.90 -13.46 25.81
C ASP A 12 11.96 -12.77 24.43
N THR A 13 10.91 -12.02 24.09
CA THR A 13 11.02 -10.89 23.15
C THR A 13 11.74 -9.75 23.88
N PRO A 14 12.69 -9.02 23.27
CA PRO A 14 13.23 -7.81 23.88
C PRO A 14 12.05 -6.90 24.25
N LEU A 15 12.02 -6.46 25.52
CA LEU A 15 11.09 -5.45 25.98
C LEU A 15 11.14 -4.25 25.02
N ASP A 16 10.07 -4.02 24.26
CA ASP A 16 9.79 -2.73 23.66
C ASP A 16 9.85 -1.72 24.81
N VAL A 17 10.91 -0.90 24.86
CA VAL A 17 10.98 0.20 25.81
C VAL A 17 9.79 1.10 25.47
N PRO A 18 8.81 1.27 26.38
CA PRO A 18 7.63 2.05 26.06
C PRO A 18 8.03 3.45 25.62
N ARG A 19 7.48 3.93 24.50
CA ARG A 19 7.74 5.29 24.03
C ARG A 19 7.43 6.30 25.13
N GLU A 20 8.36 7.22 25.34
CA GLU A 20 8.18 8.29 26.30
C GLU A 20 6.99 9.15 25.86
N LYS A 21 5.97 9.19 26.73
CA LYS A 21 4.78 10.00 26.55
C LYS A 21 4.93 11.22 27.46
N LEU A 22 5.04 12.40 26.85
CA LEU A 22 5.27 13.65 27.57
C LEU A 22 3.95 14.41 27.83
N HIS A 23 3.98 15.26 28.84
CA HIS A 23 3.02 16.32 29.07
C HIS A 23 3.54 17.64 28.51
N ILE A 24 2.65 18.56 28.12
CA ILE A 24 3.04 19.80 27.43
C ILE A 24 3.99 20.66 28.28
N GLU A 25 3.84 20.62 29.60
CA GLU A 25 4.68 21.35 30.54
C GLU A 25 6.15 20.87 30.55
N GLN A 26 6.44 19.70 29.97
CA GLN A 26 7.78 19.10 29.91
C GLN A 26 8.54 19.46 28.63
N ILE A 27 7.92 20.22 27.72
CA ILE A 27 8.46 20.52 26.40
C ILE A 27 9.43 21.71 26.45
N PRO A 28 10.60 21.67 25.80
CA PRO A 28 11.55 22.77 25.84
C PRO A 28 11.02 24.05 25.19
N ASP A 29 11.16 25.16 25.91
CA ASP A 29 10.92 26.49 25.36
C ASP A 29 11.79 26.76 24.12
N ARG A 30 11.25 27.52 23.15
CA ARG A 30 11.90 28.03 21.92
C ARG A 30 12.03 27.06 20.73
N LYS A 31 11.52 25.84 20.83
CA LYS A 31 11.35 24.95 19.67
C LYS A 31 10.01 25.20 19.00
N MET A 32 9.94 25.00 17.67
CA MET A 32 8.70 25.11 16.90
C MET A 32 8.12 23.73 16.62
N TYR A 33 6.80 23.61 16.70
CA TYR A 33 6.06 22.35 16.62
C TYR A 33 5.03 22.40 15.49
N LEU A 34 4.78 21.24 14.89
CA LEU A 34 3.71 21.03 13.92
C LEU A 34 2.94 19.75 14.27
N SER A 35 1.63 19.87 14.33
CA SER A 35 0.71 18.74 14.55
C SER A 35 -0.44 18.82 13.56
N SER A 36 -1.17 17.72 13.35
CA SER A 36 -2.32 17.69 12.46
C SER A 36 -3.57 17.12 13.14
N ASN A 37 -4.71 17.44 12.57
CA ASN A 37 -5.98 16.78 12.88
C ASN A 37 -5.99 15.38 12.24
N LEU A 38 -5.36 14.39 12.88
CA LEU A 38 -5.26 13.05 12.31
C LEU A 38 -6.63 12.41 12.14
N ALA A 39 -6.83 11.70 11.03
CA ALA A 39 -7.96 10.82 10.80
C ALA A 39 -7.82 9.52 11.61
N ALA A 40 -7.66 9.63 12.93
CA ALA A 40 -7.26 8.55 13.83
C ALA A 40 -8.23 7.35 13.85
N SER A 41 -9.51 7.55 13.51
CA SER A 41 -10.49 6.46 13.37
C SER A 41 -10.32 5.63 12.08
N SER A 42 -9.43 6.04 11.19
CA SER A 42 -9.11 5.33 9.94
C SER A 42 -8.23 4.10 10.19
N ARG A 43 -7.90 3.38 9.12
CA ARG A 43 -7.00 2.21 9.14
C ARG A 43 -5.55 2.58 8.81
N LEU A 44 -4.64 1.67 9.16
CA LEU A 44 -3.18 1.77 9.03
C LEU A 44 -2.66 2.49 7.77
N GLY A 45 -3.16 2.17 6.57
CA GLY A 45 -2.70 2.83 5.33
C GLY A 45 -2.92 4.35 5.33
N ASN A 46 -3.99 4.84 5.97
CA ASN A 46 -4.22 6.28 6.13
C ASN A 46 -3.24 6.87 7.14
N HIS A 47 -3.03 6.20 8.27
CA HIS A 47 -2.10 6.65 9.30
C HIS A 47 -0.67 6.78 8.77
N LEU A 48 -0.23 5.83 7.94
CA LEU A 48 1.08 5.90 7.28
C LEU A 48 1.22 7.12 6.37
N PHE A 49 0.17 7.47 5.61
CA PHE A 49 0.16 8.72 4.83
C PHE A 49 0.27 9.95 5.73
N GLU A 50 -0.58 10.01 6.77
CA GLU A 50 -0.62 11.19 7.64
C GLU A 50 0.70 11.42 8.36
N LEU A 51 1.29 10.37 8.93
CA LEU A 51 2.53 10.48 9.68
C LEU A 51 3.75 10.70 8.76
N SER A 52 3.81 10.03 7.61
CA SER A 52 4.90 10.27 6.64
C SER A 52 4.86 11.69 6.07
N ALA A 53 3.67 12.18 5.73
CA ALA A 53 3.47 13.55 5.26
C ALA A 53 3.79 14.57 6.35
N LEU A 54 3.28 14.37 7.58
CA LEU A 54 3.52 15.27 8.70
C LEU A 54 5.02 15.36 9.05
N LEU A 55 5.75 14.24 9.03
CA LEU A 55 7.21 14.24 9.21
C LEU A 55 7.91 15.09 8.15
N SER A 56 7.60 14.86 6.87
CA SER A 56 8.23 15.58 5.75
C SER A 56 7.91 17.08 5.75
N VAL A 57 6.64 17.44 5.98
CA VAL A 57 6.19 18.82 6.10
C VAL A 57 6.87 19.51 7.28
N SER A 58 6.96 18.83 8.43
CA SER A 58 7.65 19.36 9.62
C SER A 58 9.12 19.65 9.33
N ARG A 59 9.83 18.71 8.69
CA ARG A 59 11.23 18.90 8.24
C ARG A 59 11.37 20.12 7.32
N LYS A 60 10.47 20.25 6.33
CA LYS A 60 10.48 21.37 5.37
C LYS A 60 10.23 22.73 6.02
N LEU A 61 9.51 22.76 7.15
CA LEU A 61 9.21 23.95 7.93
C LEU A 61 10.17 24.18 9.11
N ASN A 62 11.17 23.32 9.30
CA ASN A 62 12.05 23.31 10.49
C ASN A 62 11.24 23.26 11.81
N ARG A 63 10.21 22.43 11.84
CA ARG A 63 9.35 22.17 13.00
C ARG A 63 9.50 20.73 13.47
N ILE A 64 9.21 20.48 14.74
CA ILE A 64 9.17 19.14 15.31
C ILE A 64 7.77 18.56 15.07
N PRO A 65 7.65 17.41 14.39
CA PRO A 65 6.37 16.74 14.23
C PRO A 65 5.87 16.27 15.60
N THR A 66 4.61 16.58 15.91
CA THR A 66 4.02 16.40 17.24
C THR A 66 2.71 15.64 17.14
N PHE A 67 2.57 14.60 17.94
CA PHE A 67 1.41 13.72 18.00
C PHE A 67 0.69 13.89 19.33
N PHE A 68 -0.54 14.39 19.31
CA PHE A 68 -1.39 14.52 20.49
C PHE A 68 -2.30 13.30 20.65
N ILE A 69 -2.23 12.63 21.79
CA ILE A 69 -3.11 11.51 22.13
C ILE A 69 -4.43 12.08 22.66
N GLN A 70 -5.37 12.32 21.76
CA GLN A 70 -6.64 12.98 22.10
C GLN A 70 -7.71 12.00 22.60
N ASN A 71 -7.68 10.75 22.14
CA ASN A 71 -8.63 9.71 22.51
C ASN A 71 -8.09 8.31 22.13
N ARG A 72 -8.89 7.27 22.44
CA ARG A 72 -8.60 5.87 22.11
C ARG A 72 -8.15 5.62 20.67
N HIS A 73 -8.71 6.31 19.69
CA HIS A 73 -8.34 6.11 18.28
C HIS A 73 -6.92 6.58 18.00
N TYR A 74 -6.48 7.66 18.66
CA TYR A 74 -5.10 8.14 18.58
C TYR A 74 -4.12 7.17 19.26
N ASP A 75 -4.50 6.60 20.42
CA ASP A 75 -3.70 5.54 21.04
C ASP A 75 -3.56 4.32 20.12
N GLN A 76 -4.66 3.88 19.48
CA GLN A 76 -4.61 2.77 18.53
C GLN A 76 -3.74 3.08 17.31
N THR A 77 -3.84 4.30 16.76
CA THR A 77 -3.00 4.77 15.65
C THR A 77 -1.53 4.68 16.02
N LEU A 78 -1.18 5.10 17.24
CA LEU A 78 0.19 5.02 17.75
C LEU A 78 0.63 3.56 17.87
N MET A 79 -0.17 2.68 18.48
CA MET A 79 0.14 1.26 18.65
C MET A 79 0.34 0.53 17.31
N ASP A 80 -0.56 0.72 16.35
CA ASP A 80 -0.50 0.05 15.05
C ASP A 80 0.71 0.52 14.23
N THR A 81 1.02 1.83 14.28
CA THR A 81 2.18 2.40 13.61
C THR A 81 3.48 1.98 14.29
N ASP A 82 3.51 1.97 15.62
CA ASP A 82 4.68 1.54 16.41
C ASP A 82 5.04 0.08 16.13
N PHE A 83 4.02 -0.77 16.02
CA PHE A 83 4.23 -2.16 15.67
C PHE A 83 4.87 -2.35 14.29
N LEU A 84 4.44 -1.58 13.28
CA LEU A 84 4.89 -1.74 11.89
C LEU A 84 6.19 -0.98 11.58
N ILE A 85 6.22 0.32 11.89
CA ILE A 85 7.24 1.28 11.44
C ILE A 85 7.74 2.14 12.62
N PRO A 86 8.32 1.52 13.65
CA PRO A 86 8.71 2.22 14.87
C PRO A 86 9.69 3.37 14.62
N GLY A 87 10.57 3.25 13.62
CA GLY A 87 11.53 4.30 13.27
C GLY A 87 10.88 5.60 12.79
N LEU A 88 9.66 5.52 12.22
CA LEU A 88 8.92 6.73 11.81
C LEU A 88 8.50 7.53 13.04
N LEU A 89 8.01 6.84 14.07
CA LEU A 89 7.55 7.46 15.31
C LEU A 89 8.69 8.00 16.18
N ASP A 90 9.93 7.51 16.00
CA ASP A 90 11.11 8.04 16.71
C ASP A 90 11.38 9.52 16.40
N HIS A 91 10.83 10.03 15.30
CA HIS A 91 10.91 11.45 14.95
C HIS A 91 9.84 12.33 15.62
N PHE A 92 8.82 11.73 16.22
CA PHE A 92 7.66 12.45 16.75
C PHE A 92 7.80 12.76 18.23
N LEU A 93 7.39 13.97 18.59
CA LEU A 93 7.10 14.30 19.98
C LEU A 93 5.70 13.80 20.34
N ILE A 94 5.61 12.80 21.21
CA ILE A 94 4.33 12.21 21.64
C ILE A 94 3.84 12.91 22.91
N ILE A 95 2.66 13.51 22.83
CA ILE A 95 2.04 14.27 23.93
C ILE A 95 0.77 13.56 24.38
N ASN A 96 0.72 13.19 25.66
CA ASN A 96 -0.41 12.47 26.25
C ASN A 96 -1.48 13.41 26.83
N GLN A 97 -1.88 14.39 26.03
CA GLN A 97 -2.89 15.40 26.37
C GLN A 97 -3.68 15.78 25.12
N SER A 98 -4.88 16.32 25.33
CA SER A 98 -5.63 17.02 24.28
C SER A 98 -4.87 18.23 23.77
N ILE A 99 -5.25 18.68 22.58
CA ILE A 99 -4.71 19.90 21.97
C ILE A 99 -5.04 21.11 22.87
N PRO A 100 -4.08 21.99 23.19
CA PRO A 100 -4.37 23.22 23.95
C PRO A 100 -5.27 24.19 23.20
N ASP A 101 -6.17 24.86 23.91
CA ASP A 101 -7.06 25.90 23.34
C ASP A 101 -6.28 27.09 22.73
N SER A 102 -5.06 27.32 23.18
CA SER A 102 -4.19 28.41 22.71
C SER A 102 -3.44 28.09 21.40
N ILE A 103 -3.60 26.90 20.82
CA ILE A 103 -2.84 26.51 19.63
C ILE A 103 -3.32 27.25 18.38
N THR A 104 -2.39 27.60 17.49
CA THR A 104 -2.73 28.24 16.22
C THR A 104 -3.17 27.20 15.20
N HIS A 105 -4.45 27.24 14.83
CA HIS A 105 -5.03 26.37 13.82
C HIS A 105 -4.88 26.96 12.41
N VAL A 106 -4.36 26.17 11.46
CA VAL A 106 -4.14 26.62 10.08
C VAL A 106 -4.80 25.67 9.09
N GLU A 107 -5.46 26.23 8.08
CA GLU A 107 -5.99 25.46 6.97
C GLU A 107 -4.86 24.98 6.06
N PHE A 108 -4.74 23.67 5.89
CA PHE A 108 -3.74 23.01 5.07
C PHE A 108 -4.26 21.66 4.62
N SER A 109 -4.14 21.33 3.32
CA SER A 109 -4.63 20.09 2.72
C SER A 109 -6.08 19.76 3.09
N MET A 110 -6.99 20.72 2.88
CA MET A 110 -8.42 20.59 3.26
C MET A 110 -9.21 19.64 2.35
N LYS A 111 -8.63 19.20 1.24
CA LYS A 111 -9.18 18.19 0.34
C LYS A 111 -8.32 16.94 0.45
N CYS A 112 -8.95 15.77 0.41
CA CYS A 112 -8.19 14.53 0.28
C CYS A 112 -7.40 14.54 -1.03
N CYS A 113 -6.38 13.70 -1.08
CA CYS A 113 -5.95 13.07 -2.32
C CYS A 113 -5.44 14.08 -3.37
N THR A 114 -4.95 15.23 -2.87
CA THR A 114 -4.39 16.36 -3.61
C THR A 114 -3.20 16.90 -2.83
N TRP A 115 -2.28 17.56 -3.52
CA TRP A 115 -1.08 18.12 -2.93
C TRP A 115 -1.27 19.60 -2.65
N ASP A 116 -0.98 19.98 -1.42
CA ASP A 116 -0.94 21.37 -0.97
C ASP A 116 0.50 21.76 -0.66
N ASN A 117 0.95 22.90 -1.19
CA ASN A 117 2.36 23.29 -1.08
C ASN A 117 2.72 23.66 0.38
N PRO A 118 3.59 22.89 1.07
CA PRO A 118 3.96 23.17 2.45
C PRO A 118 4.63 24.54 2.64
N GLU A 119 5.23 25.10 1.59
CA GLU A 119 5.91 26.41 1.61
C GLU A 119 4.99 27.54 2.09
N ARG A 120 3.67 27.44 1.87
CA ARG A 120 2.71 28.45 2.33
C ARG A 120 2.63 28.58 3.84
N LEU A 121 3.13 27.59 4.59
CA LEU A 121 3.17 27.60 6.04
C LEU A 121 4.45 28.21 6.62
N LYS A 122 5.44 28.61 5.80
CA LYS A 122 6.74 29.12 6.28
C LYS A 122 6.66 30.43 7.04
N ASN A 123 5.69 31.29 6.71
CA ASN A 123 5.57 32.62 7.30
C ASN A 123 4.87 32.62 8.66
N TYR A 124 4.36 31.46 9.11
CA TYR A 124 3.77 31.34 10.44
C TYR A 124 4.87 31.29 11.50
N THR A 125 4.88 32.28 12.39
CA THR A 125 5.87 32.42 13.47
C THR A 125 5.43 31.81 14.79
N ASP A 126 4.17 31.34 14.88
CA ASP A 126 3.64 30.70 16.08
C ASP A 126 4.49 29.49 16.46
N GLN A 127 4.74 29.35 17.77
CA GLN A 127 5.51 28.23 18.29
C GLN A 127 4.83 26.89 17.95
N TYR A 128 3.51 26.82 18.11
CA TYR A 128 2.72 25.63 17.85
C TYR A 128 1.77 25.88 16.67
N LEU A 129 1.89 25.04 15.64
CA LEU A 129 0.94 25.01 14.52
C LEU A 129 0.17 23.69 14.53
N HIS A 130 -1.14 23.81 14.34
CA HIS A 130 -2.05 22.68 14.18
C HIS A 130 -2.76 22.77 12.82
N ILE A 131 -2.40 21.90 11.89
CA ILE A 131 -3.02 21.86 10.56
C ILE A 131 -4.35 21.12 10.59
N LYS A 132 -5.37 21.72 9.96
CA LYS A 132 -6.77 21.23 10.01
C LYS A 132 -7.07 20.07 9.05
N GLY A 133 -6.32 19.95 7.96
CA GLY A 133 -6.51 18.87 6.99
C GLY A 133 -6.19 17.51 7.58
N THR A 134 -6.64 16.48 6.88
CA THR A 134 -6.54 15.07 7.29
C THR A 134 -6.09 14.22 6.11
N HIS A 135 -5.71 12.96 6.38
CA HIS A 135 -5.30 11.93 5.41
C HIS A 135 -4.00 12.20 4.66
N PHE A 136 -3.77 13.40 4.11
CA PHE A 136 -2.54 13.77 3.39
C PHE A 136 -2.09 12.75 2.33
N GLN A 137 -3.05 12.16 1.61
CA GLN A 137 -2.83 11.10 0.64
C GLN A 137 -2.22 11.63 -0.67
N SER A 138 -0.97 12.07 -0.61
CA SER A 138 -0.20 12.47 -1.78
C SER A 138 1.26 12.06 -1.63
N TRP A 139 1.80 11.38 -2.64
CA TRP A 139 3.21 10.99 -2.67
C TRP A 139 4.15 12.21 -2.68
N LYS A 140 3.66 13.36 -3.15
CA LYS A 140 4.41 14.63 -3.25
C LYS A 140 4.76 15.22 -1.89
N TYR A 141 4.14 14.76 -0.80
CA TYR A 141 4.59 15.15 0.54
C TYR A 141 5.91 14.51 0.92
N PHE A 142 6.22 13.31 0.44
CA PHE A 142 7.41 12.54 0.84
C PHE A 142 8.12 11.86 -0.36
N PRO A 143 8.43 12.61 -1.44
CA PRO A 143 8.84 12.05 -2.74
C PRO A 143 10.20 11.33 -2.72
N ARG A 144 10.99 11.49 -1.65
CA ARG A 144 12.34 10.91 -1.50
C ARG A 144 12.50 10.09 -0.23
N MET A 145 11.41 9.83 0.51
CA MET A 145 11.49 9.14 1.80
C MET A 145 11.27 7.64 1.69
N ARG A 146 11.12 7.06 0.48
CA ARG A 146 10.86 5.62 0.35
C ARG A 146 11.92 4.75 1.05
N HIS A 147 13.20 4.98 0.76
CA HIS A 147 14.29 4.21 1.37
C HIS A 147 14.33 4.40 2.89
N GLU A 148 14.20 5.65 3.34
CA GLU A 148 14.15 6.00 4.76
C GLU A 148 12.96 5.33 5.49
N LEU A 149 11.77 5.33 4.88
CA LEU A 149 10.58 4.68 5.45
C LEU A 149 10.71 3.15 5.49
N ILE A 150 11.44 2.54 4.55
CA ILE A 150 11.77 1.11 4.60
C ILE A 150 12.72 0.82 5.75
N GLU A 151 13.73 1.67 5.98
CA GLU A 151 14.68 1.54 7.10
C GLU A 151 14.00 1.70 8.46
N TYR A 152 12.88 2.44 8.52
CA TYR A 152 12.08 2.59 9.73
C TYR A 152 11.16 1.42 10.04
N LEU A 153 11.00 0.46 9.11
CA LEU A 153 10.18 -0.73 9.36
C LEU A 153 10.78 -1.59 10.45
N LYS A 154 9.90 -2.20 11.25
CA LYS A 154 10.29 -3.20 12.23
C LYS A 154 10.91 -4.40 11.51
N THR A 155 12.01 -4.93 12.03
CA THR A 155 12.55 -6.20 11.55
C THR A 155 11.52 -7.31 11.78
N PRO A 156 11.08 -8.05 10.74
CA PRO A 156 10.11 -9.11 10.91
C PRO A 156 10.61 -10.17 11.88
N VAL A 157 9.84 -10.46 12.93
CA VAL A 157 10.12 -11.56 13.88
C VAL A 157 9.53 -12.88 13.36
N ASN A 158 8.46 -12.78 12.57
CA ASN A 158 7.85 -13.92 11.89
C ASN A 158 8.67 -14.27 10.64
N ASN A 159 8.90 -15.57 10.44
CA ASN A 159 9.59 -16.10 9.26
C ASN A 159 8.71 -16.25 8.02
N PHE A 160 7.41 -15.94 8.13
CA PHE A 160 6.41 -16.09 7.08
C PHE A 160 6.44 -17.48 6.43
N THR A 161 6.49 -18.54 7.26
CA THR A 161 6.74 -19.91 6.80
C THR A 161 5.71 -20.43 5.79
N ASP A 162 4.51 -19.87 5.81
CA ASP A 162 3.39 -20.28 4.96
C ASP A 162 3.36 -19.53 3.62
N LEU A 163 4.28 -18.59 3.41
CA LEU A 163 4.40 -17.79 2.19
C LEU A 163 5.79 -17.99 1.54
N PRO A 164 5.87 -17.94 0.21
CA PRO A 164 7.16 -18.09 -0.47
C PRO A 164 8.10 -16.94 -0.14
N LYS A 165 9.41 -17.14 -0.34
CA LYS A 165 10.42 -16.09 -0.18
C LYS A 165 11.06 -15.77 -1.52
N SER A 166 11.25 -14.48 -1.76
CA SER A 166 11.90 -14.02 -2.98
C SER A 166 13.40 -14.20 -2.84
N ASN A 167 14.00 -14.83 -3.84
CA ASN A 167 15.43 -15.17 -3.88
C ASN A 167 15.85 -15.33 -5.36
N ASP A 168 17.05 -15.85 -5.59
CA ASP A 168 17.57 -16.02 -6.95
C ASP A 168 16.72 -17.00 -7.80
N ASP A 169 16.03 -17.95 -7.16
CA ASP A 169 15.19 -18.95 -7.82
C ASP A 169 13.71 -18.55 -7.88
N ASN A 170 13.23 -17.62 -7.04
CA ASN A 170 11.81 -17.31 -6.88
C ASN A 170 11.54 -15.81 -7.08
N PHE A 171 10.67 -15.51 -8.04
CA PHE A 171 10.15 -14.17 -8.29
C PHE A 171 8.72 -14.05 -7.77
N ILE A 172 8.47 -13.09 -6.87
CA ILE A 172 7.19 -12.97 -6.18
C ILE A 172 6.40 -11.77 -6.67
N THR A 173 5.21 -12.04 -7.21
CA THR A 173 4.19 -11.04 -7.52
C THR A 173 3.16 -11.00 -6.39
N CYS A 174 2.97 -9.84 -5.79
CA CYS A 174 2.00 -9.65 -4.71
C CYS A 174 0.78 -8.91 -5.23
N VAL A 175 -0.40 -9.45 -5.02
CA VAL A 175 -1.66 -8.90 -5.53
C VAL A 175 -2.55 -8.52 -4.36
N HIS A 176 -2.98 -7.27 -4.31
CA HIS A 176 -3.91 -6.78 -3.31
C HIS A 176 -5.32 -6.59 -3.88
N ILE A 177 -6.28 -7.27 -3.28
CA ILE A 177 -7.71 -7.28 -3.62
C ILE A 177 -8.50 -6.70 -2.44
N ARG A 178 -9.14 -5.55 -2.64
CA ARG A 178 -10.02 -4.89 -1.64
C ARG A 178 -11.47 -5.05 -2.04
N ARG A 179 -12.32 -5.49 -1.11
CA ARG A 179 -13.76 -5.64 -1.36
C ARG A 179 -14.61 -5.12 -0.22
N THR A 180 -14.49 -5.71 0.96
CA THR A 180 -15.52 -5.67 2.02
C THR A 180 -16.22 -4.31 2.21
N ASP A 181 -15.54 -3.33 2.79
CA ASP A 181 -16.05 -1.98 3.05
C ASP A 181 -16.07 -1.06 1.81
N PHE A 182 -15.57 -1.53 0.67
CA PHE A 182 -15.66 -0.83 -0.61
C PHE A 182 -16.99 -1.14 -1.31
N VAL A 183 -17.58 -2.32 -1.07
CA VAL A 183 -18.88 -2.68 -1.62
C VAL A 183 -19.95 -1.73 -1.05
N GLY A 184 -20.55 -0.92 -1.95
CA GLY A 184 -21.62 0.01 -1.60
C GLY A 184 -21.15 1.36 -1.04
N SER A 185 -19.85 1.62 -0.95
CA SER A 185 -19.32 2.93 -0.52
C SER A 185 -19.13 3.94 -1.66
N GLY A 186 -19.28 3.50 -2.91
CA GLY A 186 -19.04 4.31 -4.10
C GLY A 186 -17.59 4.30 -4.59
N PHE A 187 -16.72 3.51 -3.95
CA PHE A 187 -15.40 3.21 -4.50
C PHE A 187 -15.47 2.06 -5.50
N PHE A 188 -14.55 2.06 -6.46
CA PHE A 188 -14.47 0.98 -7.43
C PHE A 188 -14.07 -0.33 -6.74
N VAL A 189 -14.89 -1.36 -6.93
CA VAL A 189 -14.60 -2.74 -6.54
C VAL A 189 -14.36 -3.54 -7.82
N PRO A 190 -13.13 -4.04 -8.05
CA PRO A 190 -12.83 -4.81 -9.25
C PRO A 190 -13.61 -6.12 -9.25
N ASP A 191 -14.16 -6.46 -10.41
CA ASP A 191 -14.77 -7.76 -10.63
C ASP A 191 -13.73 -8.86 -10.86
N GLU A 192 -14.20 -10.11 -10.83
CA GLU A 192 -13.37 -11.29 -11.01
C GLU A 192 -12.59 -11.29 -12.34
N THR A 193 -13.26 -10.91 -13.43
CA THR A 193 -12.66 -10.92 -14.76
C THR A 193 -11.50 -9.93 -14.81
N PHE A 194 -11.69 -8.72 -14.29
CA PHE A 194 -10.64 -7.72 -14.21
C PHE A 194 -9.44 -8.22 -13.39
N ILE A 195 -9.67 -8.83 -12.22
CA ILE A 195 -8.57 -9.32 -11.36
C ILE A 195 -7.76 -10.40 -12.07
N LEU A 196 -8.42 -11.38 -12.70
CA LEU A 196 -7.74 -12.46 -13.43
C LEU A 196 -6.91 -11.93 -14.59
N GLU A 197 -7.46 -11.03 -15.39
CA GLU A 197 -6.73 -10.43 -16.52
C GLU A 197 -5.59 -9.54 -16.03
N ALA A 198 -5.73 -8.85 -14.90
CA ALA A 198 -4.67 -8.02 -14.31
C ALA A 198 -3.48 -8.86 -13.84
N MET A 199 -3.75 -10.00 -13.20
CA MET A 199 -2.70 -10.94 -12.84
C MET A 199 -1.98 -11.51 -14.06
N LYS A 200 -2.72 -11.85 -15.14
CA LYS A 200 -2.13 -12.30 -16.40
C LYS A 200 -1.27 -11.21 -17.04
N PHE A 201 -1.76 -9.97 -17.10
CA PHE A 201 -1.03 -8.84 -17.66
C PHE A 201 0.31 -8.63 -16.96
N VAL A 202 0.31 -8.53 -15.62
CA VAL A 202 1.54 -8.32 -14.83
C VAL A 202 2.53 -9.47 -14.99
N LYS A 203 2.03 -10.71 -15.10
CA LYS A 203 2.84 -11.90 -15.35
C LYS A 203 3.54 -11.87 -16.72
N ILE A 204 2.84 -11.41 -17.75
CA ILE A 204 3.40 -11.25 -19.10
C ILE A 204 4.44 -10.12 -19.12
N GLU A 205 4.08 -8.93 -18.64
CA GLU A 205 4.99 -7.77 -18.60
C GLU A 205 6.22 -8.06 -17.74
N GLY A 206 6.06 -8.77 -16.62
CA GLY A 206 7.17 -9.23 -15.81
C GLY A 206 8.11 -10.21 -16.53
N THR A 207 7.65 -10.87 -17.60
CA THR A 207 8.43 -11.83 -18.39
C THR A 207 9.06 -11.17 -19.63
N VAL A 208 8.52 -10.05 -20.13
CA VAL A 208 8.96 -9.39 -21.37
C VAL A 208 9.88 -8.21 -21.05
N ILE A 209 11.16 -8.31 -21.40
CA ILE A 209 12.10 -7.19 -21.37
C ILE A 209 12.37 -6.75 -22.83
N CYS A 210 11.93 -5.52 -23.15
CA CYS A 210 12.11 -4.74 -24.38
C CYS A 210 10.98 -4.76 -25.44
N SER A 211 10.22 -3.65 -25.47
CA SER A 211 9.60 -3.10 -26.68
C SER A 211 10.44 -1.92 -27.16
N MET A 212 11.15 -2.10 -28.27
CA MET A 212 11.71 -0.99 -29.03
C MET A 212 11.02 -1.01 -30.40
N SER A 213 10.36 0.09 -30.75
CA SER A 213 9.87 0.35 -32.12
C SER A 213 8.92 -0.72 -32.69
N GLY A 214 7.95 -1.20 -31.90
CA GLY A 214 6.87 -2.07 -32.38
C GLY A 214 7.27 -3.51 -32.70
N LEU A 215 8.53 -3.90 -32.42
CA LEU A 215 8.93 -5.30 -32.34
C LEU A 215 9.00 -5.72 -30.86
N ILE A 216 8.20 -6.73 -30.52
CA ILE A 216 8.27 -7.42 -29.23
C ILE A 216 9.49 -8.35 -29.30
N PHE A 217 10.57 -8.01 -28.58
CA PHE A 217 11.63 -8.96 -28.32
C PHE A 217 11.27 -9.71 -27.03
N ILE A 218 10.94 -10.99 -27.17
CA ILE A 218 10.74 -11.87 -26.02
C ILE A 218 12.14 -12.18 -25.48
N SER A 219 12.52 -11.50 -24.40
CA SER A 219 13.66 -11.92 -23.58
C SER A 219 13.46 -13.37 -23.16
N GLU A 220 14.53 -14.16 -23.17
CA GLU A 220 14.54 -15.50 -22.59
C GLU A 220 13.91 -15.45 -21.19
N LYS A 221 13.11 -16.48 -20.90
CA LYS A 221 12.40 -16.69 -19.64
C LYS A 221 13.30 -16.29 -18.47
N ARG A 222 12.75 -15.63 -17.45
CA ARG A 222 13.37 -15.70 -16.13
C ARG A 222 13.49 -17.19 -15.78
N ASP A 223 14.68 -17.67 -15.49
CA ASP A 223 14.92 -19.02 -14.95
C ASP A 223 14.33 -19.20 -13.53
N GLN A 224 13.56 -18.22 -13.05
CA GLN A 224 12.94 -18.17 -11.74
C GLN A 224 11.52 -18.76 -11.77
N ASN A 225 11.12 -19.38 -10.66
CA ASN A 225 9.74 -19.73 -10.37
C ASN A 225 8.92 -18.46 -10.16
N MET A 226 7.88 -18.29 -10.96
CA MET A 226 6.97 -17.14 -10.87
C MET A 226 5.85 -17.46 -9.88
N LEU A 227 5.92 -16.92 -8.66
CA LEU A 227 4.98 -17.19 -7.57
C LEU A 227 4.08 -15.97 -7.33
N THR A 228 2.81 -16.20 -6.98
CA THR A 228 1.85 -15.12 -6.73
C THR A 228 1.29 -15.21 -5.32
N VAL A 229 1.35 -14.11 -4.56
CA VAL A 229 0.76 -14.02 -3.21
C VAL A 229 -0.41 -13.05 -3.22
N LEU A 230 -1.57 -13.52 -2.78
CA LEU A 230 -2.82 -12.76 -2.74
C LEU A 230 -3.06 -12.22 -1.34
N PHE A 231 -3.26 -10.91 -1.26
CA PHE A 231 -3.66 -10.18 -0.06
C PHE A 231 -5.07 -9.65 -0.27
N GLY A 232 -5.94 -9.80 0.71
CA GLY A 232 -7.23 -9.16 0.67
C GLY A 232 -8.06 -9.39 1.92
N ASP A 233 -9.21 -8.74 1.95
CA ASP A 233 -10.10 -8.72 3.10
C ASP A 233 -11.32 -9.65 2.98
N ASP A 234 -11.45 -10.35 1.86
CA ASP A 234 -12.52 -11.30 1.55
C ASP A 234 -11.90 -12.64 1.11
N ILE A 235 -11.40 -13.40 2.10
CA ILE A 235 -10.72 -14.69 1.87
C ILE A 235 -11.60 -15.68 1.07
N PRO A 236 -12.89 -15.90 1.40
CA PRO A 236 -13.74 -16.81 0.62
C PRO A 236 -13.86 -16.41 -0.85
N TYR A 237 -13.90 -15.11 -1.15
CA TYR A 237 -13.88 -14.64 -2.53
C TYR A 237 -12.57 -14.96 -3.23
N ILE A 238 -11.43 -14.74 -2.57
CA ILE A 238 -10.11 -15.07 -3.13
C ILE A 238 -9.98 -16.58 -3.39
N GLU A 239 -10.45 -17.43 -2.48
CA GLU A 239 -10.49 -18.88 -2.68
C GLU A 239 -11.36 -19.25 -3.89
N SER A 240 -12.50 -18.59 -4.07
CA SER A 240 -13.38 -18.82 -5.23
C SER A 240 -12.73 -18.43 -6.56
N LEU A 241 -11.94 -17.35 -6.57
CA LEU A 241 -11.16 -16.89 -7.72
C LEU A 241 -10.11 -17.92 -8.15
N LEU A 242 -9.43 -18.52 -7.16
CA LEU A 242 -8.43 -19.56 -7.41
C LEU A 242 -9.06 -20.85 -7.95
N ASN A 243 -10.18 -21.28 -7.38
CA ASN A 243 -10.90 -22.46 -7.88
C ASN A 243 -11.31 -22.33 -9.34
N GLN A 244 -11.64 -21.12 -9.80
CA GLN A 244 -11.94 -20.86 -11.21
C GLN A 244 -10.70 -20.88 -12.11
N THR A 245 -9.55 -20.45 -11.62
CA THR A 245 -8.30 -20.54 -12.39
C THR A 245 -7.91 -22.00 -12.61
N PHE A 246 -8.04 -22.85 -11.59
CA PHE A 246 -7.79 -24.29 -11.72
C PHE A 246 -8.76 -25.00 -12.68
N THR A 247 -10.05 -24.59 -12.75
CA THR A 247 -11.01 -25.19 -13.69
C THR A 247 -10.78 -24.76 -15.14
N VAL A 248 -10.26 -23.54 -15.37
CA VAL A 248 -9.88 -23.08 -16.72
C VAL A 248 -8.64 -23.83 -17.23
N ASP A 249 -7.70 -24.18 -16.35
CA ASP A 249 -6.49 -24.94 -16.71
C ASP A 249 -6.78 -26.44 -16.95
N GLU A 250 -7.75 -27.05 -16.26
CA GLU A 250 -8.17 -28.44 -16.50
C GLU A 250 -9.22 -28.61 -17.62
N GLY A 251 -9.96 -27.54 -17.96
CA GLY A 251 -11.14 -27.58 -18.81
C GLY A 251 -11.02 -26.91 -20.19
N ALA A 252 -9.83 -26.44 -20.60
CA ALA A 252 -9.63 -25.84 -21.93
C ALA A 252 -9.69 -26.89 -23.05
N GLU A 253 -10.89 -27.41 -23.32
CA GLU A 253 -11.21 -28.10 -24.56
C GLU A 253 -11.15 -27.09 -25.72
N LYS A 254 -10.44 -27.49 -26.78
CA LYS A 254 -10.16 -26.72 -28.00
C LYS A 254 -11.41 -26.00 -28.54
N VAL A 255 -11.42 -24.67 -28.51
CA VAL A 255 -12.27 -23.86 -29.40
C VAL A 255 -11.39 -23.01 -30.29
N TYR A 256 -11.24 -23.47 -31.54
CA TYR A 256 -10.63 -22.74 -32.64
C TYR A 256 -11.59 -21.68 -33.20
N SER A 257 -11.12 -20.43 -33.34
CA SER A 257 -11.50 -19.42 -34.36
C SER A 257 -10.95 -18.07 -33.86
N SER A 258 -10.16 -17.23 -34.56
CA SER A 258 -9.79 -17.09 -35.97
C SER A 258 -8.52 -16.20 -36.09
N SER A 259 -7.66 -16.55 -37.05
CA SER A 259 -6.75 -15.70 -37.85
C SER A 259 -6.03 -14.48 -37.24
N ILE A 260 -5.15 -14.71 -36.26
CA ILE A 260 -3.81 -14.09 -36.17
C ILE A 260 -2.86 -15.26 -35.83
N SER A 261 -1.57 -15.22 -36.15
CA SER A 261 -0.62 -16.31 -35.83
C SER A 261 -0.42 -16.48 -34.31
N THR A 262 -1.40 -17.07 -33.64
CA THR A 262 -1.58 -17.18 -32.19
C THR A 262 -0.91 -18.42 -31.59
N ASN A 263 -0.39 -19.32 -32.42
CA ASN A 263 0.14 -20.61 -31.94
C ASN A 263 1.41 -20.46 -31.07
N GLN A 264 2.22 -19.42 -31.26
CA GLN A 264 3.42 -19.21 -30.41
C GLN A 264 3.07 -18.56 -29.07
N LEU A 265 2.13 -17.61 -29.06
CA LEU A 265 1.65 -16.94 -27.85
C LEU A 265 0.85 -17.91 -26.97
N PHE A 266 -0.01 -18.75 -27.57
CA PHE A 266 -0.83 -19.74 -26.85
C PHE A 266 0.01 -20.81 -26.13
N TYR A 267 1.09 -21.31 -26.75
CA TYR A 267 2.02 -22.24 -26.09
C TYR A 267 2.85 -21.58 -24.97
N LEU A 268 3.06 -20.27 -25.00
CA LEU A 268 3.68 -19.50 -23.92
C LEU A 268 2.74 -19.36 -22.71
N PHE A 269 1.43 -19.17 -22.95
CA PHE A 269 0.43 -19.03 -21.87
C PHE A 269 0.22 -20.30 -21.04
N GLN A 270 0.27 -21.50 -21.66
CA GLN A 270 0.11 -22.77 -20.96
C GLN A 270 1.30 -23.18 -20.07
N ASN A 271 2.49 -22.61 -20.30
CA ASN A 271 3.73 -23.09 -19.68
C ASN A 271 4.29 -22.18 -18.58
N ILE A 272 3.55 -21.15 -18.19
CA ILE A 272 3.89 -20.37 -17.00
C ILE A 272 2.97 -20.85 -15.89
N SER A 273 3.29 -21.98 -15.26
CA SER A 273 2.61 -22.39 -14.02
C SER A 273 2.95 -21.36 -12.94
N SER A 274 1.96 -20.62 -12.45
CA SER A 274 2.13 -19.78 -11.26
C SER A 274 1.47 -20.49 -10.09
N GLU A 275 2.24 -20.75 -9.05
CA GLU A 275 1.69 -21.19 -7.77
C GLU A 275 1.11 -19.97 -7.05
N PHE A 276 -0.11 -20.11 -6.54
CA PHE A 276 -0.84 -19.06 -5.84
C PHE A 276 -0.86 -19.35 -4.34
N PHE A 277 -0.59 -18.32 -3.54
CA PHE A 277 -0.62 -18.38 -2.08
C PHE A 277 -1.59 -17.31 -1.56
N ILE A 278 -2.40 -17.64 -0.56
CA ILE A 278 -3.26 -16.66 0.11
C ILE A 278 -2.60 -16.25 1.42
N SER A 279 -2.41 -14.95 1.62
CA SER A 279 -1.93 -14.41 2.88
C SER A 279 -3.07 -14.33 3.90
N HIS A 280 -2.88 -14.98 5.05
CA HIS A 280 -3.74 -14.84 6.23
C HIS A 280 -3.12 -13.92 7.30
N ASN A 281 -2.06 -13.20 6.93
CA ASN A 281 -1.37 -12.29 7.84
C ASN A 281 -2.23 -11.05 8.14
N ASN A 282 -2.00 -10.45 9.31
CA ASN A 282 -2.57 -9.15 9.62
C ASN A 282 -1.97 -8.05 8.69
N PRO A 283 -2.57 -6.84 8.66
CA PRO A 283 -2.10 -5.76 7.79
C PRO A 283 -0.62 -5.39 7.96
N SER A 284 -0.13 -5.32 9.20
CA SER A 284 1.26 -4.95 9.48
C SER A 284 2.23 -6.00 8.97
N ASP A 285 1.98 -7.27 9.29
CA ASP A 285 2.78 -8.40 8.81
C ASP A 285 2.76 -8.53 7.28
N SER A 286 1.65 -8.18 6.64
CA SER A 286 1.55 -8.16 5.17
C SER A 286 2.45 -7.08 4.54
N ILE A 287 2.55 -5.90 5.13
CA ILE A 287 3.48 -4.84 4.68
C ILE A 287 4.93 -5.26 4.91
N LEU A 288 5.24 -5.87 6.06
CA LEU A 288 6.57 -6.39 6.38
C LEU A 288 7.01 -7.53 5.45
N TYR A 289 6.09 -8.42 5.10
CA TYR A 289 6.34 -9.43 4.09
C TYR A 289 6.62 -8.76 2.74
N SER A 290 5.81 -7.76 2.36
CA SER A 290 5.97 -7.07 1.09
C SER A 290 7.31 -6.39 0.93
N SER A 291 7.78 -5.72 1.98
CA SER A 291 9.06 -5.00 1.95
C SER A 291 10.29 -5.89 1.77
N SER A 292 10.16 -7.17 2.11
CA SER A 292 11.25 -8.14 2.02
C SER A 292 11.09 -9.14 0.88
N ASN A 293 9.88 -9.34 0.34
CA ASN A 293 9.60 -10.42 -0.61
C ASN A 293 8.92 -9.99 -1.91
N CYS A 294 8.10 -8.95 -1.96
CA CYS A 294 7.35 -8.63 -3.18
C CYS A 294 8.23 -7.92 -4.21
N ASP A 295 8.61 -8.62 -5.28
CA ASP A 295 9.39 -8.06 -6.39
C ASP A 295 8.52 -7.13 -7.27
N VAL A 296 7.25 -7.48 -7.44
CA VAL A 296 6.24 -6.65 -8.09
C VAL A 296 4.97 -6.65 -7.25
N VAL A 297 4.30 -5.50 -7.18
CA VAL A 297 2.98 -5.38 -6.56
C VAL A 297 1.93 -4.99 -7.60
N LEU A 298 0.79 -5.64 -7.55
CA LEU A 298 -0.44 -5.25 -8.23
C LEU A 298 -1.48 -4.93 -7.15
N PHE A 299 -2.13 -3.77 -7.20
CA PHE A 299 -3.33 -3.55 -6.40
C PHE A 299 -4.51 -3.15 -7.28
N THR A 300 -5.59 -3.90 -7.16
CA THR A 300 -6.72 -3.85 -8.10
C THR A 300 -7.79 -2.83 -7.69
N ALA A 301 -7.78 -2.40 -6.43
CA ALA A 301 -8.63 -1.33 -5.92
C ALA A 301 -7.82 -0.01 -5.85
N PRO A 302 -8.06 0.94 -6.77
CA PRO A 302 -7.23 2.14 -6.90
C PRO A 302 -7.21 2.98 -5.62
N HIS A 303 -8.35 3.11 -4.95
CA HIS A 303 -8.47 3.95 -3.77
C HIS A 303 -7.99 3.28 -2.47
N SER A 304 -7.41 2.07 -2.55
CA SER A 304 -6.92 1.37 -1.36
C SER A 304 -5.58 1.94 -0.89
N THR A 305 -5.60 2.69 0.21
CA THR A 305 -4.36 3.15 0.87
C THR A 305 -3.50 2.00 1.37
N PHE A 306 -4.10 0.87 1.76
CA PHE A 306 -3.34 -0.32 2.12
C PHE A 306 -2.59 -0.90 0.92
N GLY A 307 -3.27 -1.10 -0.21
CA GLY A 307 -2.63 -1.54 -1.46
C GLY A 307 -1.53 -0.59 -1.93
N TRP A 308 -1.76 0.72 -1.78
CA TRP A 308 -0.76 1.76 -2.06
C TRP A 308 0.50 1.57 -1.21
N TRP A 309 0.37 1.42 0.11
CA TRP A 309 1.52 1.21 1.01
C TRP A 309 2.20 -0.14 0.82
N LEU A 310 1.43 -1.19 0.50
CA LEU A 310 1.95 -2.50 0.13
C LEU A 310 2.91 -2.40 -1.05
N GLY A 311 2.54 -1.60 -2.07
CA GLY A 311 3.37 -1.32 -3.24
C GLY A 311 4.54 -0.39 -2.95
N PHE A 312 4.31 0.73 -2.26
CA PHE A 312 5.32 1.75 -1.99
C PHE A 312 6.51 1.21 -1.18
N LEU A 313 6.24 0.35 -0.20
CA LEU A 313 7.27 -0.25 0.65
C LEU A 313 7.78 -1.60 0.15
N SER A 314 7.26 -2.13 -0.96
CA SER A 314 7.63 -3.45 -1.50
C SER A 314 9.12 -3.59 -1.79
N LYS A 315 9.66 -4.82 -1.76
CA LYS A 315 11.07 -5.11 -2.06
C LYS A 315 11.50 -4.53 -3.42
N GLY A 316 10.77 -4.84 -4.49
CA GLY A 316 11.17 -4.45 -5.85
C GLY A 316 10.76 -3.03 -6.26
N GLY A 317 9.78 -2.42 -5.59
CA GLY A 317 9.33 -1.06 -5.90
C GLY A 317 8.62 -0.89 -7.26
N GLN A 318 8.41 -1.99 -8.00
CA GLN A 318 7.65 -2.00 -9.24
C GLN A 318 6.18 -2.25 -8.93
N VAL A 319 5.31 -1.32 -9.35
CA VAL A 319 3.90 -1.33 -8.95
C VAL A 319 3.00 -1.13 -10.17
N TYR A 320 2.02 -2.02 -10.31
CA TYR A 320 0.90 -1.93 -11.24
C TYR A 320 -0.37 -1.63 -10.46
N TYR A 321 -1.24 -0.79 -11.01
CA TYR A 321 -2.48 -0.41 -10.34
C TYR A 321 -3.59 -0.09 -11.31
N THR A 322 -4.83 -0.34 -10.91
CA THR A 322 -6.01 0.04 -11.70
C THR A 322 -6.03 1.55 -11.93
N ASP A 323 -6.14 1.99 -13.17
CA ASP A 323 -6.27 3.41 -13.49
C ASP A 323 -7.66 3.90 -13.08
N ILE A 324 -7.70 4.70 -12.00
CA ILE A 324 -8.93 5.23 -11.43
C ILE A 324 -9.73 6.09 -12.43
N LYS A 325 -9.09 6.67 -13.46
CA LYS A 325 -9.77 7.48 -14.48
C LYS A 325 -10.68 6.66 -15.40
N PHE A 326 -10.47 5.35 -15.49
CA PHE A 326 -11.16 4.44 -16.41
C PHE A 326 -12.10 3.49 -15.70
N VAL A 327 -12.42 3.77 -14.45
CA VAL A 327 -13.37 3.00 -13.64
C VAL A 327 -14.41 3.92 -13.03
N ASP A 328 -15.54 3.35 -12.65
CA ASP A 328 -16.61 4.09 -11.98
C ASP A 328 -16.27 4.23 -10.49
N ASP A 329 -15.59 5.33 -10.14
CA ASP A 329 -15.24 5.70 -8.77
C ASP A 329 -15.73 7.13 -8.45
N ASN A 330 -16.50 7.27 -7.37
CA ASN A 330 -17.11 8.54 -6.97
C ASN A 330 -16.08 9.62 -6.59
N SER A 331 -14.85 9.25 -6.25
CA SER A 331 -13.79 10.21 -5.91
C SER A 331 -13.38 11.08 -7.10
N ILE A 332 -13.46 10.53 -8.32
CA ILE A 332 -13.17 11.25 -9.56
C ILE A 332 -14.31 12.19 -9.93
N SER A 333 -15.55 11.70 -9.92
CA SER A 333 -16.72 12.51 -10.27
C SER A 333 -16.98 13.66 -9.29
N SER A 334 -16.58 13.51 -8.02
CA SER A 334 -16.65 14.56 -7.00
C SER A 334 -15.54 15.61 -7.10
N GLY A 335 -14.52 15.42 -7.95
CA GLY A 335 -13.39 16.35 -8.08
C GLY A 335 -12.50 16.40 -6.82
N MET A 336 -12.51 15.33 -6.03
CA MET A 336 -11.82 15.22 -4.74
C MET A 336 -10.53 14.40 -4.82
N PHE A 337 -10.12 14.00 -6.02
CA PHE A 337 -8.96 13.12 -6.25
C PHE A 337 -8.16 13.61 -7.46
N ASP A 338 -6.85 13.80 -7.26
CA ASP A 338 -5.89 14.04 -8.33
C ASP A 338 -4.90 12.87 -8.41
N GLN A 339 -4.92 12.17 -9.54
CA GLN A 339 -4.08 11.00 -9.77
C GLN A 339 -2.59 11.33 -9.78
N ASP A 340 -2.21 12.51 -10.28
CA ASP A 340 -0.82 12.93 -10.37
C ASP A 340 -0.27 13.33 -9.00
N ASP A 341 -1.15 13.68 -8.07
CA ASP A 341 -0.81 13.91 -6.66
C ASP A 341 -0.80 12.62 -5.85
N TYR A 342 -1.64 11.63 -6.17
CA TYR A 342 -1.81 10.41 -5.38
C TYR A 342 -0.79 9.32 -5.70
N TYR A 343 -0.55 9.01 -6.98
CA TYR A 343 0.34 7.90 -7.39
C TYR A 343 1.72 8.39 -7.82
N PRO A 344 2.81 7.73 -7.39
CA PRO A 344 4.14 8.02 -7.89
C PRO A 344 4.23 7.91 -9.42
N PRO A 345 5.01 8.80 -10.09
CA PRO A 345 5.03 8.89 -11.54
C PRO A 345 5.61 7.64 -12.22
N HIS A 346 6.44 6.86 -11.54
CA HIS A 346 7.05 5.62 -12.06
C HIS A 346 6.15 4.38 -11.93
N TRP A 347 5.00 4.47 -11.24
CA TRP A 347 4.06 3.35 -11.17
C TRP A 347 3.26 3.21 -12.46
N ILE A 348 2.85 1.99 -12.79
CA ILE A 348 2.23 1.64 -14.08
C ILE A 348 0.71 1.50 -13.92
N PRO A 349 -0.09 2.46 -14.41
CA PRO A 349 -1.55 2.34 -14.41
C PRO A 349 -2.02 1.36 -15.49
N ILE A 350 -2.98 0.50 -15.16
CA ILE A 350 -3.58 -0.47 -16.09
C ILE A 350 -5.09 -0.23 -16.21
N LYS A 351 -5.64 -0.47 -17.40
CA LYS A 351 -7.08 -0.33 -17.67
C LYS A 351 -7.56 -1.36 -18.67
N HIS A 352 -8.86 -1.54 -18.75
CA HIS A 352 -9.47 -2.23 -19.88
C HIS A 352 -9.21 -1.49 -21.19
N ASN A 353 -8.88 -2.26 -22.21
CA ASN A 353 -8.79 -1.81 -23.56
C ASN A 353 -10.18 -1.40 -24.05
N SER A 354 -10.32 -0.16 -24.53
CA SER A 354 -11.59 0.39 -25.00
C SER A 354 -12.17 -0.34 -26.22
N PHE A 355 -11.35 -1.14 -26.94
CA PHE A 355 -11.81 -1.87 -28.13
C PHE A 355 -12.61 -3.13 -27.81
N ASP A 356 -12.25 -3.86 -26.76
CA ASP A 356 -12.87 -5.15 -26.43
C ASP A 356 -13.42 -5.24 -24.99
N ASN A 357 -13.10 -4.26 -24.13
CA ASN A 357 -13.38 -4.24 -22.69
C ASN A 357 -12.99 -5.55 -21.98
N LYS A 358 -11.98 -6.25 -22.49
CA LYS A 358 -11.53 -7.56 -22.00
C LYS A 358 -10.02 -7.59 -21.79
N THR A 359 -9.25 -7.12 -22.77
CA THR A 359 -7.81 -7.06 -22.65
C THR A 359 -7.40 -5.91 -21.74
N LEU A 360 -6.31 -6.08 -21.00
CA LEU A 360 -5.71 -4.99 -20.22
C LEU A 360 -4.53 -4.40 -20.97
N ILE A 361 -4.42 -3.08 -20.84
CA ILE A 361 -3.33 -2.29 -21.40
C ILE A 361 -2.82 -1.31 -20.35
N GLU A 362 -1.56 -0.89 -20.50
CA GLU A 362 -1.03 0.25 -19.77
C GLU A 362 -1.77 1.53 -20.19
N SER A 363 -2.07 2.39 -19.22
CA SER A 363 -2.63 3.71 -19.47
C SER A 363 -1.50 4.72 -19.67
N LEU A 364 -1.59 5.52 -20.73
CA LEU A 364 -0.68 6.65 -20.91
C LEU A 364 -0.96 7.68 -19.81
N LYS A 365 0.09 8.10 -19.10
CA LYS A 365 0.02 9.19 -18.11
C LYS A 365 -0.06 10.54 -18.78
#